data_AF-B1VS20-F1
#
_entry.id   AF-B1VS20-F1
#
_cell.length_a   1.000
_cell.length_b   1.000
_cell.length_c   1.000
_cell.angle_alpha   90.00
_cell.angle_beta   90.00
_cell.angle_gamma   90.00
#
_symmetry.space_group_name_H-M   'P 1'
#
loop_
_entity.id
_entity.type
_entity.pdbx_description
1 polymer ?
#
loop_
_entity_poly.entity_id
_entity_poly.type
_entity_poly.pdbx_seq_one_letter_code
_entity_poly.pdbx_strand_id
1 'polypeptide(L)'
;MTNDSDRQMEEVIAYVGVHATDRSGLKDTGKFFRLQWSSEASPTWKNVKDDYIDTIGALKAHTRTDLKMRLTLDKATPAGNGVAFVAADFYNEDGSCGGTPGADMYEFDVKAAGSKPGKTEDAKPKPATTTKPGSGHQPQGSTSGTPAKTGTDGSLAATGSSSATTSIALAGGAAVLLGAAAVFVVRRRKTGSDA
;
A
#
# COMPACT_ATOMS: atom_id res chain seq x y z
N MET A 1 -11.39 -11.09 5.22
CA MET A 1 -11.40 -9.67 5.61
C MET A 1 -12.82 -9.31 6.04
N THR A 2 -13.00 -8.60 7.15
CA THR A 2 -14.33 -8.27 7.69
C THR A 2 -14.44 -6.76 7.83
N ASN A 3 -15.55 -6.19 7.39
CA ASN A 3 -15.93 -4.82 7.69
C ASN A 3 -16.86 -4.84 8.90
N ASP A 4 -16.31 -4.65 10.11
CA ASP A 4 -17.09 -4.60 11.35
C ASP A 4 -17.68 -3.20 11.63
N SER A 5 -17.56 -2.27 10.69
CA SER A 5 -18.06 -0.90 10.83
C SER A 5 -19.46 -0.73 10.26
N ASP A 6 -20.14 0.34 10.67
CA ASP A 6 -21.44 0.75 10.13
C ASP A 6 -21.36 1.44 8.76
N ARG A 7 -20.15 1.58 8.20
CA ARG A 7 -19.91 2.26 6.93
C ARG A 7 -19.44 1.29 5.87
N GLN A 8 -19.78 1.58 4.61
CA GLN A 8 -19.25 0.84 3.48
C GLN A 8 -17.79 1.21 3.23
N MET A 9 -17.02 0.23 2.76
CA MET A 9 -15.71 0.40 2.15
C MET A 9 -15.90 0.25 0.64
N GLU A 10 -15.51 1.24 -0.15
CA GLU A 10 -15.79 1.29 -1.58
C GLU A 10 -14.70 0.60 -2.40
N GLU A 11 -13.44 0.85 -2.06
CA GLU A 11 -12.30 0.15 -2.64
C GLU A 11 -11.48 -0.48 -1.53
N VAL A 12 -11.41 -1.81 -1.50
CA VAL A 12 -10.56 -2.58 -0.58
C VAL A 12 -9.37 -3.12 -1.34
N ILE A 13 -8.16 -2.89 -0.81
CA ILE A 13 -6.90 -3.40 -1.35
C ILE A 13 -6.25 -4.28 -0.28
N ALA A 14 -5.86 -5.50 -0.63
CA ALA A 14 -5.05 -6.33 0.27
C ALA A 14 -3.59 -6.27 -0.11
N TYR A 15 -2.73 -6.11 0.89
CA TYR A 15 -1.28 -6.26 0.77
C TYR A 15 -0.91 -7.64 1.26
N VAL A 16 -0.27 -8.43 0.40
CA VAL A 16 0.07 -9.81 0.72
C VAL A 16 1.46 -10.12 0.21
N GLY A 17 2.26 -10.80 1.01
CA GLY A 17 3.63 -11.11 0.60
C GLY A 17 4.20 -12.29 1.37
N VAL A 18 5.36 -12.73 0.89
CA VAL A 18 6.19 -13.71 1.60
C VAL A 18 7.62 -13.19 1.66
N HIS A 19 8.18 -13.20 2.85
CA HIS A 19 9.60 -12.97 3.06
C HIS A 19 10.22 -14.25 3.60
N ALA A 20 11.33 -14.68 3.04
CA ALA A 20 12.00 -15.91 3.47
C ALA A 20 13.51 -15.76 3.39
N THR A 21 14.21 -16.41 4.31
CA THR A 21 15.66 -16.42 4.37
C THR A 21 16.21 -17.82 4.54
N ASP A 22 17.51 -18.00 4.30
CA ASP A 22 18.21 -19.20 4.75
C ASP A 22 18.29 -19.26 6.29
N ARG A 23 18.85 -20.35 6.83
CA ARG A 23 18.99 -20.54 8.29
C ARG A 23 19.79 -19.45 9.00
N SER A 24 20.65 -18.72 8.29
CA SER A 24 21.43 -17.64 8.89
C SER A 24 20.62 -16.36 9.07
N GLY A 25 19.49 -16.23 8.36
CA GLY A 25 18.72 -14.99 8.29
C GLY A 25 19.30 -13.95 7.33
N LEU A 26 20.46 -14.21 6.72
CA LEU A 26 21.20 -13.21 5.94
C LEU A 26 20.96 -13.28 4.44
N LYS A 27 20.55 -14.44 3.93
CA LYS A 27 20.31 -14.64 2.49
C LYS A 27 18.83 -14.72 2.21
N ASP A 28 18.33 -13.78 1.42
CA ASP A 28 16.98 -13.86 0.87
C ASP A 28 16.79 -15.14 0.05
N THR A 29 15.68 -15.82 0.32
CA THR A 29 15.22 -17.01 -0.40
C THR A 29 13.80 -16.83 -0.95
N GLY A 30 13.24 -15.62 -0.90
CA GLY A 30 11.87 -15.32 -1.34
C GLY A 30 11.59 -15.74 -2.79
N LYS A 31 12.60 -15.66 -3.67
CA LYS A 31 12.50 -16.07 -5.09
C LYS A 31 12.08 -17.53 -5.33
N PHE A 32 12.22 -18.41 -4.34
CA PHE A 32 11.82 -19.82 -4.45
C PHE A 32 10.35 -20.05 -4.11
N PHE A 33 9.65 -19.00 -3.66
CA PHE A 33 8.27 -19.06 -3.24
C PHE A 33 7.35 -18.45 -4.29
N ARG A 34 6.16 -19.01 -4.40
CA ARG A 34 5.05 -18.43 -5.14
C ARG A 34 3.84 -18.32 -4.26
N LEU A 35 3.42 -17.08 -4.02
CA LEU A 35 2.18 -16.76 -3.33
C LEU A 35 1.07 -16.58 -4.35
N GLN A 36 -0.04 -17.25 -4.11
CA GLN A 36 -1.21 -17.23 -4.96
C GLN A 36 -2.46 -16.94 -4.15
N TRP A 37 -3.45 -16.37 -4.81
CA TRP A 37 -4.73 -16.03 -4.20
C TRP A 37 -5.90 -16.45 -5.08
N SER A 38 -7.06 -16.65 -4.44
CA SER A 38 -8.36 -16.79 -5.09
C SER A 38 -9.45 -16.29 -4.15
N SER A 39 -10.61 -16.00 -4.71
CA SER A 39 -11.80 -15.57 -3.95
C SER A 39 -13.07 -16.17 -4.57
N GLU A 40 -14.22 -15.96 -3.96
CA GLU A 40 -15.50 -16.36 -4.56
C GLU A 40 -15.75 -15.66 -5.90
N ALA A 41 -15.45 -14.35 -5.98
CA ALA A 41 -15.56 -13.56 -7.20
C ALA A 41 -14.46 -13.88 -8.25
N SER A 42 -13.34 -14.46 -7.82
CA SER A 42 -12.21 -14.85 -8.67
C SER A 42 -11.73 -16.26 -8.29
N PRO A 43 -12.47 -17.31 -8.68
CA PRO A 43 -12.25 -18.66 -8.18
C PRO A 43 -10.99 -19.34 -8.73
N THR A 44 -10.39 -18.79 -9.78
CA THR A 44 -9.13 -19.27 -10.34
C THR A 44 -7.94 -18.73 -9.55
N TRP A 45 -6.98 -19.60 -9.27
CA TRP A 45 -5.74 -19.22 -8.59
C TRP A 45 -4.92 -18.27 -9.45
N LYS A 46 -4.60 -17.10 -8.89
CA LYS A 46 -3.76 -16.08 -9.50
C LYS A 46 -2.49 -15.91 -8.69
N ASN A 47 -1.36 -15.68 -9.34
CA ASN A 47 -0.16 -15.25 -8.64
C ASN A 47 -0.40 -13.85 -8.08
N VAL A 48 0.05 -13.61 -6.86
CA VAL A 48 0.21 -12.25 -6.35
C VAL A 48 1.23 -11.53 -7.23
N LYS A 49 0.92 -10.29 -7.60
CA LYS A 49 1.82 -9.41 -8.35
C LYS A 49 2.07 -8.19 -7.49
N ASP A 50 3.33 -7.76 -7.41
CA ASP A 50 3.73 -6.52 -6.74
C ASP A 50 3.19 -6.38 -5.29
N ASP A 51 3.00 -7.53 -4.62
CA ASP A 51 2.51 -7.66 -3.25
C ASP A 51 1.11 -7.08 -2.97
N TYR A 52 0.27 -6.88 -4.00
CA TYR A 52 -1.10 -6.39 -3.83
C TYR A 52 -2.18 -7.26 -4.50
N ILE A 53 -3.40 -7.13 -3.99
CA ILE A 53 -4.65 -7.62 -4.57
C ILE A 53 -5.65 -6.47 -4.55
N ASP A 54 -5.88 -5.87 -5.71
CA ASP A 54 -6.76 -4.70 -5.92
C ASP A 54 -8.19 -5.10 -6.36
N THR A 55 -8.39 -6.34 -6.81
CA THR A 55 -9.68 -6.80 -7.33
C THR A 55 -10.69 -7.25 -6.26
N ILE A 56 -10.52 -6.84 -5.01
CA ILE A 56 -11.43 -7.23 -3.91
C ILE A 56 -12.73 -6.45 -4.00
N GLY A 57 -12.64 -5.17 -4.40
CA GLY A 57 -13.79 -4.29 -4.60
C GLY A 57 -14.45 -3.85 -3.29
N ALA A 58 -15.69 -3.41 -3.40
CA ALA A 58 -16.44 -2.84 -2.28
C ALA A 58 -16.85 -3.89 -1.24
N LEU A 59 -16.78 -3.52 0.04
CA LEU A 59 -17.25 -4.30 1.17
C LEU A 59 -18.28 -3.50 1.98
N LYS A 60 -19.54 -3.97 1.96
CA LYS A 60 -20.64 -3.37 2.71
C LYS A 60 -20.37 -3.41 4.22
N ALA A 61 -21.07 -2.55 4.96
CA ALA A 61 -21.09 -2.60 6.42
C ALA A 61 -21.47 -4.00 6.91
N HIS A 62 -20.78 -4.49 7.94
CA HIS A 62 -21.02 -5.79 8.59
C HIS A 62 -20.90 -7.00 7.67
N THR A 63 -20.18 -6.90 6.56
CA THR A 63 -19.93 -8.05 5.67
C THR A 63 -18.47 -8.49 5.66
N ARG A 64 -18.25 -9.70 5.14
CA ARG A 64 -16.93 -10.32 4.99
C ARG A 64 -16.74 -10.77 3.55
N THR A 65 -15.48 -10.68 3.11
CA THR A 65 -15.00 -11.37 1.92
C THR A 65 -13.84 -12.28 2.29
N ASP A 66 -13.83 -13.49 1.73
CA ASP A 66 -12.80 -14.48 1.99
C ASP A 66 -11.79 -14.51 0.84
N LEU A 67 -10.53 -14.30 1.20
CA LEU A 67 -9.38 -14.50 0.32
C LEU A 67 -8.69 -15.80 0.71
N LYS A 68 -8.64 -16.74 -0.23
CA LYS A 68 -7.88 -17.97 -0.07
C LYS A 68 -6.46 -17.72 -0.52
N MET A 69 -5.49 -18.02 0.33
CA MET A 69 -4.07 -17.90 0.04
C MET A 69 -3.45 -19.28 -0.13
N ARG A 70 -2.54 -19.42 -1.09
CA ARG A 70 -1.74 -20.62 -1.31
C ARG A 70 -0.29 -20.24 -1.50
N LEU A 71 0.57 -20.76 -0.62
CA LEU A 71 2.01 -20.63 -0.74
C LEU A 71 2.59 -21.96 -1.25
N THR A 72 3.33 -21.90 -2.36
CA THR A 72 4.10 -23.04 -2.87
C THR A 72 5.57 -22.70 -2.90
N LEU A 73 6.42 -23.70 -2.72
CA LEU A 73 7.88 -23.55 -2.80
C LEU A 73 8.49 -24.49 -3.85
N ASP A 74 9.60 -24.07 -4.45
CA ASP A 74 10.35 -24.88 -5.39
C ASP A 74 11.08 -26.03 -4.67
N LYS A 75 11.31 -27.15 -5.37
CA LYS A 75 12.02 -28.31 -4.80
C LYS A 75 13.45 -27.97 -4.33
N ALA A 76 14.07 -26.95 -4.92
CA ALA A 76 15.43 -26.50 -4.60
C ALA A 76 15.49 -25.47 -3.46
N THR A 77 14.36 -25.15 -2.82
CA THR A 77 14.30 -24.15 -1.74
C THR A 77 15.25 -24.55 -0.60
N PRO A 78 16.21 -23.69 -0.23
CA PRO A 78 17.10 -23.95 0.90
C PRO A 78 16.32 -24.02 2.22
N ALA A 79 16.84 -24.81 3.17
CA ALA A 79 16.31 -24.79 4.53
C ALA A 79 16.49 -23.39 5.16
N GLY A 80 15.54 -22.98 5.98
CA GLY A 80 15.49 -21.62 6.52
C GLY A 80 14.15 -21.31 7.17
N ASN A 81 13.81 -20.03 7.20
CA ASN A 81 12.61 -19.52 7.85
C ASN A 81 11.89 -18.58 6.90
N GLY A 82 10.59 -18.41 7.06
CA GLY A 82 9.83 -17.44 6.33
C GLY A 82 8.60 -16.95 7.07
N VAL A 83 8.03 -15.87 6.57
CA VAL A 83 6.80 -15.28 7.04
C VAL A 83 5.96 -14.89 5.84
N ALA A 84 4.72 -15.38 5.80
CA ALA A 84 3.70 -14.84 4.92
C ALA A 84 2.91 -13.79 5.70
N PHE A 85 2.54 -12.70 5.05
CA PHE A 85 1.79 -11.62 5.70
C PHE A 85 0.61 -11.16 4.86
N VAL A 86 -0.43 -10.68 5.55
CA VAL A 86 -1.63 -10.11 4.94
C VAL A 86 -2.03 -8.86 5.71
N ALA A 87 -2.23 -7.75 5.01
CA ALA A 87 -2.82 -6.52 5.51
C ALA A 87 -3.88 -6.02 4.51
N ALA A 88 -4.69 -5.06 4.93
CA ALA A 88 -5.75 -4.53 4.09
C ALA A 88 -6.02 -3.07 4.37
N ASP A 89 -6.18 -2.29 3.30
CA ASP A 89 -6.60 -0.91 3.37
C ASP A 89 -7.89 -0.71 2.57
N PHE A 90 -8.59 0.38 2.87
CA PHE A 90 -9.72 0.85 2.07
C PHE A 90 -9.61 2.34 1.77
N TYR A 91 -10.19 2.72 0.63
CA TYR A 91 -10.34 4.09 0.18
C TYR A 91 -11.79 4.29 -0.30
N ASN A 92 -12.38 5.42 0.11
CA ASN A 92 -13.71 5.85 -0.32
C ASN A 92 -13.62 7.16 -1.11
N GLU A 93 -14.59 7.39 -2.00
CA GLU A 93 -14.68 8.58 -2.85
C GLU A 93 -14.83 9.88 -2.04
N ASP A 94 -15.40 9.80 -0.84
CA ASP A 94 -15.51 10.93 0.10
C ASP A 94 -14.17 11.31 0.76
N GLY A 95 -13.10 10.61 0.42
CA GLY A 95 -11.74 10.80 0.93
C GLY A 95 -11.48 10.08 2.26
N SER A 96 -12.47 9.38 2.82
CA SER A 96 -12.22 8.54 3.99
C SER A 96 -11.40 7.30 3.60
N CYS A 97 -10.43 6.96 4.43
CA CYS A 97 -9.59 5.79 4.25
C CYS A 97 -9.26 5.17 5.62
N GLY A 98 -8.76 3.94 5.59
CA GLY A 98 -8.31 3.25 6.78
C GLY A 98 -7.77 1.88 6.43
N GLY A 99 -7.33 1.14 7.43
CA GLY A 99 -6.75 -0.17 7.19
C GLY A 99 -6.63 -0.99 8.46
N THR A 100 -6.12 -2.21 8.28
CA THR A 100 -5.79 -3.10 9.38
C THR A 100 -4.71 -2.46 10.26
N PRO A 101 -4.85 -2.47 11.60
CA PRO A 101 -3.87 -1.84 12.51
C PRO A 101 -2.48 -2.49 12.48
N GLY A 102 -2.35 -3.63 11.81
CA GLY A 102 -1.09 -4.31 11.49
C GLY A 102 -1.33 -5.43 10.48
N ALA A 103 -0.25 -6.07 10.05
CA ALA A 103 -0.33 -7.25 9.20
C ALA A 103 -0.54 -8.52 10.04
N ASP A 104 -1.41 -9.41 9.56
CA ASP A 104 -1.48 -10.78 10.05
C ASP A 104 -0.27 -11.55 9.52
N MET A 105 0.58 -12.02 10.43
CA MET A 105 1.82 -12.72 10.13
C MET A 105 1.66 -14.23 10.37
N TYR A 106 2.14 -15.02 9.41
CA TYR A 106 2.16 -16.48 9.43
C TYR A 106 3.60 -16.96 9.24
N GLU A 107 4.26 -17.24 10.35
CA GLU A 107 5.64 -17.74 10.37
C GLU A 107 5.68 -19.23 10.00
N PHE A 108 6.73 -19.63 9.28
CA PHE A 108 6.95 -21.02 8.89
C PHE A 108 8.43 -21.35 8.77
N ASP A 109 8.76 -22.61 9.01
CA ASP A 109 10.09 -23.17 8.78
C ASP A 109 10.16 -23.89 7.44
N VAL A 110 11.24 -23.65 6.70
CA VAL A 110 11.61 -24.47 5.56
C VAL A 110 12.58 -25.55 6.04
N LYS A 111 12.11 -26.79 6.06
CA LYS A 111 12.95 -27.93 6.43
C LYS A 111 13.84 -28.34 5.24
N ALA A 112 14.96 -28.98 5.54
CA ALA A 112 15.89 -29.45 4.51
C ALA A 112 15.19 -30.44 3.57
N ALA A 113 15.56 -30.42 2.28
CA ALA A 113 15.05 -31.38 1.31
C ALA A 113 15.26 -32.83 1.80
N GLY A 114 14.24 -33.67 1.65
CA GLY A 114 14.25 -35.05 2.15
C GLY A 114 13.91 -35.21 3.64
N SER A 115 13.67 -34.12 4.36
CA SER A 115 13.01 -34.19 5.67
C SER A 115 11.60 -34.76 5.53
N LYS A 116 11.14 -35.48 6.55
CA LYS A 116 9.77 -35.99 6.67
C LYS A 116 9.01 -35.08 7.61
N PRO A 117 8.37 -33.99 7.13
CA PRO A 117 7.47 -33.24 7.97
C PRO A 117 6.35 -34.19 8.44
N GLY A 118 5.92 -34.05 9.70
CA GLY A 118 4.72 -34.74 10.18
C GLY A 118 3.48 -34.28 9.42
N LYS A 119 2.32 -34.87 9.74
CA LYS A 119 1.05 -34.30 9.26
C LYS A 119 0.92 -32.88 9.79
N THR A 120 0.71 -31.93 8.89
CA THR A 120 0.43 -30.53 9.22
C THR A 120 -0.96 -30.20 8.69
N GLU A 121 -1.75 -29.53 9.52
CA GLU A 121 -3.05 -29.00 9.12
C GLU A 121 -2.85 -27.67 8.38
N ASP A 122 -3.85 -27.29 7.59
CA ASP A 122 -3.84 -25.98 6.94
C ASP A 122 -3.80 -24.84 7.97
N ALA A 123 -3.07 -23.77 7.62
CA ALA A 123 -3.05 -22.56 8.42
C ALA A 123 -4.47 -22.00 8.56
N LYS A 124 -4.89 -21.74 9.80
CA LYS A 124 -6.19 -21.14 10.09
C LYS A 124 -6.08 -19.62 10.06
N PRO A 125 -7.10 -18.90 9.56
CA PRO A 125 -7.13 -17.45 9.64
C PRO A 125 -6.97 -16.99 11.08
N LYS A 126 -6.09 -16.01 11.31
CA LYS A 126 -6.01 -15.34 12.61
C LYS A 126 -7.25 -14.46 12.78
N PRO A 127 -7.98 -14.54 13.90
CA PRO A 127 -9.06 -13.60 14.17
C PRO A 127 -8.46 -12.19 14.23
N ALA A 128 -9.09 -11.23 13.55
CA ALA A 128 -8.74 -9.83 13.71
C ALA A 128 -8.94 -9.46 15.19
N THR A 129 -7.86 -9.21 15.92
CA THR A 129 -7.98 -8.60 17.24
C THR A 129 -8.36 -7.15 17.00
N THR A 130 -9.64 -6.84 17.16
CA THR A 130 -10.14 -5.47 17.17
C THR A 130 -9.69 -4.80 18.46
N THR A 131 -8.41 -4.43 18.52
CA THR A 131 -8.01 -3.40 19.48
C THR A 131 -8.71 -2.15 19.00
N LYS A 132 -9.81 -1.78 19.67
CA LYS A 132 -10.45 -0.47 19.50
C LYS A 132 -9.30 0.55 19.47
N PRO A 133 -9.17 1.38 18.42
CA PRO A 133 -8.17 2.44 18.42
C PRO A 133 -8.33 3.16 19.75
N GLY A 134 -7.28 3.18 20.56
CA GLY A 134 -7.31 3.95 21.79
C GLY A 134 -7.81 5.35 21.44
N SER A 135 -8.68 5.92 22.26
CA SER A 135 -9.31 7.23 22.04
C SER A 135 -8.31 8.41 22.04
N GLY A 136 -7.03 8.16 21.79
CA GLY A 136 -5.93 9.11 21.83
C GLY A 136 -5.18 9.28 20.51
N HIS A 137 -5.55 8.61 19.42
CA HIS A 137 -4.98 8.92 18.10
C HIS A 137 -5.72 10.09 17.48
N GLN A 138 -5.28 11.31 17.79
CA GLN A 138 -5.62 12.47 16.95
C GLN A 138 -4.93 12.30 15.60
N PRO A 139 -5.62 12.57 14.47
CA PRO A 139 -4.94 12.68 13.18
C PRO A 139 -3.83 13.73 13.32
N GLN A 140 -2.61 13.38 12.94
CA GLN A 140 -1.46 14.29 12.91
C GLN A 140 -1.56 15.28 11.71
N GLY A 141 -2.77 15.79 11.49
CA GLY A 141 -3.17 16.47 10.26
C GLY A 141 -4.38 17.37 10.44
N SER A 142 -4.73 17.79 11.65
CA SER A 142 -5.51 19.03 11.77
C SER A 142 -4.59 20.16 11.30
N THR A 143 -4.96 20.82 10.20
CA THR A 143 -4.29 21.99 9.62
C THR A 143 -3.67 22.87 10.70
N SER A 144 -2.38 22.71 10.91
CA SER A 144 -1.55 23.68 11.60
C SER A 144 -0.55 24.13 10.57
N GLY A 145 -0.59 25.41 10.20
CA GLY A 145 0.49 26.05 9.43
C GLY A 145 1.80 26.16 10.22
N THR A 146 1.87 25.56 11.42
CA THR A 146 3.04 25.53 12.27
C THR A 146 3.65 24.12 12.24
N PRO A 147 4.87 23.96 11.71
CA PRO A 147 5.61 22.71 11.80
C PRO A 147 5.71 22.24 13.25
N ALA A 148 5.59 20.93 13.48
CA ALA A 148 5.74 20.37 14.82
C ALA A 148 7.15 20.66 15.36
N LYS A 149 7.22 21.33 16.52
CA LYS A 149 8.49 21.52 17.25
C LYS A 149 8.91 20.18 17.86
N THR A 150 9.91 19.55 17.28
CA THR A 150 10.68 18.50 17.96
C THR A 150 11.58 19.18 19.00
N GLY A 151 11.60 18.66 20.23
CA GLY A 151 12.17 19.30 21.42
C GLY A 151 13.70 19.43 21.47
N THR A 152 14.36 19.57 20.32
CA THR A 152 15.79 19.84 20.19
C THR A 152 15.97 20.62 18.90
N ASP A 153 16.79 21.66 18.89
CA ASP A 153 17.17 22.49 17.73
C ASP A 153 17.96 21.72 16.64
N GLY A 154 17.60 20.46 16.39
CA GLY A 154 18.14 19.61 15.35
C GLY A 154 17.29 19.72 14.08
N SER A 155 17.93 20.11 12.99
CA SER A 155 17.34 20.06 11.65
C SER A 155 16.99 18.61 11.29
N LEU A 156 15.74 18.36 10.87
CA LEU A 156 15.35 17.07 10.30
C LEU A 156 16.18 16.78 9.05
N ALA A 157 16.49 15.50 8.82
CA ALA A 157 17.20 15.07 7.62
C ALA A 157 16.46 15.55 6.37
N ALA A 158 17.20 16.15 5.43
CA ALA A 158 16.69 16.60 4.15
C ALA A 158 16.21 15.39 3.32
N THR A 159 14.96 14.95 3.53
CA THR A 159 14.26 14.12 2.56
C THR A 159 14.06 14.99 1.32
N GLY A 160 14.56 14.57 0.17
CA GLY A 160 14.78 15.36 -1.05
C GLY A 160 13.54 15.99 -1.73
N SER A 161 12.65 16.64 -0.99
CA SER A 161 11.82 17.70 -1.52
C SER A 161 12.64 18.99 -1.46
N SER A 162 13.56 19.12 -2.41
CA SER A 162 14.26 20.38 -2.62
C SER A 162 13.22 21.47 -2.88
N SER A 163 13.47 22.68 -2.38
CA SER A 163 12.68 23.92 -2.60
C SER A 163 12.50 24.33 -4.08
N ALA A 164 12.69 23.41 -5.02
CA ALA A 164 12.48 23.55 -6.45
C ALA A 164 11.00 23.59 -6.84
N THR A 165 10.05 23.15 -6.00
CA THR A 165 8.61 23.30 -6.32
C THR A 165 8.18 24.76 -6.36
N THR A 166 8.70 25.62 -5.47
CA THR A 166 8.47 27.07 -5.52
C THR A 166 9.13 27.69 -6.75
N SER A 167 10.32 27.24 -7.13
CA SER A 167 11.03 27.73 -8.32
C SER A 167 10.38 27.28 -9.63
N ILE A 168 9.86 26.05 -9.70
CA ILE A 168 9.13 25.50 -10.85
C ILE A 168 7.75 26.18 -10.98
N ALA A 169 7.07 26.46 -9.86
CA ALA A 169 5.84 27.24 -9.86
C ALA A 169 6.06 28.69 -10.33
N LEU A 170 7.16 29.34 -9.92
CA LEU A 170 7.49 30.69 -10.38
C LEU A 170 7.87 30.73 -11.88
N ALA A 171 8.65 29.75 -12.35
CA ALA A 171 9.05 29.66 -13.75
C ALA A 171 7.86 29.33 -14.67
N GLY A 172 6.94 28.46 -14.23
CA GLY A 172 5.69 28.17 -14.94
C GLY A 172 4.77 29.39 -15.06
N GLY A 173 4.66 30.21 -14.01
CA GLY A 173 3.85 31.43 -14.01
C GLY A 173 4.38 32.52 -14.96
N ALA A 174 5.70 32.72 -15.01
CA ALA A 174 6.31 33.73 -15.89
C ALA A 174 6.14 33.37 -17.39
N ALA A 175 6.23 32.08 -17.74
CA ALA A 175 6.07 31.63 -19.13
C ALA A 175 4.63 31.82 -19.65
N VAL A 176 3.61 31.58 -18.82
CA VAL A 176 2.19 31.77 -19.19
C VAL A 176 1.86 33.24 -19.41
N LEU A 177 2.42 34.15 -18.59
CA LEU A 177 2.21 35.60 -18.73
C LEU A 177 2.85 36.16 -20.01
N LEU A 178 4.05 35.70 -20.36
CA LEU A 178 4.70 36.07 -21.62
C LEU A 178 3.95 35.51 -22.84
N GLY A 179 3.45 34.27 -22.76
CA GLY A 179 2.63 33.66 -23.82
C GLY A 179 1.30 34.38 -24.05
N ALA A 180 0.63 34.82 -22.98
CA ALA A 180 -0.62 35.57 -23.07
C ALA A 180 -0.41 36.98 -23.67
N ALA A 181 0.68 37.67 -23.33
CA ALA A 181 1.01 38.98 -23.91
C ALA A 181 1.30 38.89 -25.42
N ALA A 182 1.96 37.83 -25.89
CA ALA A 182 2.23 37.61 -27.31
C ALA A 182 0.93 37.42 -28.12
N VAL A 183 -0.04 36.67 -27.61
CA VAL A 183 -1.35 36.47 -28.27
C VAL A 183 -2.17 37.77 -28.26
N PHE A 184 -2.09 38.58 -27.20
CA PHE A 184 -2.80 39.85 -27.11
C PHE A 184 -2.24 40.91 -28.09
N VAL A 185 -0.91 40.99 -28.24
CA VAL A 185 -0.24 41.92 -29.17
C VAL A 185 -0.49 41.53 -30.64
N VAL A 186 -0.48 40.23 -30.97
CA VAL A 186 -0.80 39.76 -32.34
C VAL A 186 -2.27 39.99 -32.69
N ARG A 187 -3.21 39.86 -31.74
CA ARG A 187 -4.63 40.22 -31.97
C ARG A 187 -4.83 41.71 -32.22
N ARG A 188 -4.11 42.59 -31.51
CA ARG A 188 -4.20 44.04 -31.71
C ARG A 188 -3.61 44.55 -33.03
N ARG A 189 -2.64 43.84 -33.60
CA ARG A 189 -2.09 44.18 -34.93
C ARG A 189 -3.00 43.78 -36.10
N LYS A 190 -3.97 42.88 -35.91
CA LYS A 190 -4.91 42.50 -36.97
C LYS A 190 -6.14 43.43 -37.09
N THR A 191 -6.33 44.35 -36.14
CA THR A 191 -7.45 45.32 -36.14
C THR A 191 -7.00 46.75 -36.50
N GLY A 192 -5.86 46.91 -37.17
CA GLY A 192 -5.28 48.22 -37.54
C GLY A 192 -4.87 48.34 -39.01
N SER A 193 -5.50 47.59 -39.91
CA SER A 193 -5.37 47.77 -41.36
C SER A 193 -6.74 47.67 -42.00
N ASP A 194 -7.60 48.64 -41.65
CA ASP A 194 -8.70 49.13 -42.46
C ASP A 194 -8.84 50.62 -42.11
N ALA A 195 -8.05 51.43 -42.83
CA ALA A 195 -8.21 52.87 -43.05
C ALA A 195 -7.50 53.20 -44.36
#